data_AF-A0A558CWL2-F1
#
_entry.id   AF-A0A558CWL2-F1
#
_cell.length_a   1.000
_cell.length_b   1.000
_cell.length_c   1.000
_cell.angle_alpha   90.00
_cell.angle_beta   90.00
_cell.angle_gamma   90.00
#
_symmetry.space_group_name_H-M   'P 1'
#
loop_
_entity.id
_entity.type
_entity.pdbx_description
1 polymer ?
#
loop_
_entity_poly.entity_id
_entity_poly.type
_entity_poly.pdbx_seq_one_letter_code
_entity_poly.pdbx_strand_id
1 'polypeptide(L)'
;MKLSNTYIFYPVNKALELAIANSIGRLGGELTENAAPDTGVTTGDNFLYTRGNYEQRRFSSNILGSMREALEATLTDEYHNQDPLAWAETQNSLGNILAAQGQQQRDVELFEKAIQCFNNALEAFNQENSPFDWAATQYNLGTAKQALGRQLDNSKWLKESIDAYTNALLEWSRKETPEEWAAAMHQLGTTFHTYGRLLKGNRTFQKSVVAYKNALAELDADNFAFELVATHNNCGAVLHHLGESEENPDRLEEAIRSYETALTVCMEQQLPIHLAVLCRINKSTARSVLAELTKDTALAFEVADEFELIIECFPHALQPLCLKHCEAQINKAKCTSSCD
;
A
#
# COMPACT_ATOMS: atom_id res chain seq x y z
N MET A 1 -16.39 -7.70 -17.38
CA MET A 1 -15.29 -8.41 -16.68
C MET A 1 -15.44 -8.19 -15.20
N LYS A 2 -15.68 -9.26 -14.45
CA LYS A 2 -15.74 -9.24 -12.98
C LYS A 2 -14.39 -9.77 -12.50
N LEU A 3 -13.55 -8.88 -12.00
CA LEU A 3 -12.26 -9.25 -11.41
C LEU A 3 -12.49 -9.87 -10.03
N SER A 4 -11.70 -10.88 -9.69
CA SER A 4 -11.63 -11.41 -8.32
C SER A 4 -11.15 -10.31 -7.38
N ASN A 5 -11.60 -10.34 -6.13
CA ASN A 5 -11.06 -9.44 -5.12
C ASN A 5 -9.76 -10.03 -4.58
N THR A 6 -8.67 -9.28 -4.67
CA THR A 6 -7.35 -9.65 -4.15
C THR A 6 -6.97 -8.70 -3.01
N TYR A 7 -6.25 -9.23 -2.01
CA TYR A 7 -5.74 -8.44 -0.90
C TYR A 7 -4.41 -7.78 -1.31
N ILE A 8 -4.28 -6.47 -1.09
CA ILE A 8 -3.11 -5.64 -1.45
C ILE A 8 -2.44 -5.11 -0.20
N PHE A 9 -1.11 -5.20 -0.13
CA PHE A 9 -0.29 -4.80 1.01
C PHE A 9 0.30 -3.42 0.78
N TYR A 10 0.39 -2.60 1.83
CA TYR A 10 1.05 -1.30 1.77
C TYR A 10 2.33 -1.39 2.61
N PRO A 11 3.50 -0.99 2.05
CA PRO A 11 4.78 -1.01 2.76
C PRO A 11 4.89 0.14 3.77
N VAL A 12 5.88 -0.01 4.65
CA VAL A 12 6.14 0.88 5.78
C VAL A 12 6.17 2.33 5.33
N ASN A 13 5.36 3.16 5.97
CA ASN A 13 5.36 4.59 5.71
C ASN A 13 6.53 5.27 6.44
N LYS A 14 7.75 5.08 5.95
CA LYS A 14 8.98 5.70 6.49
C LYS A 14 8.87 7.23 6.58
N ALA A 15 8.20 7.86 5.61
CA ALA A 15 7.98 9.32 5.62
C ALA A 15 7.11 9.78 6.82
N LEU A 16 6.09 9.00 7.18
CA LEU A 16 5.31 9.28 8.39
C LEU A 16 6.13 9.05 9.66
N GLU A 17 6.92 7.99 9.73
CA GLU A 17 7.80 7.75 10.89
C GLU A 17 8.77 8.91 11.12
N LEU A 18 9.39 9.42 10.04
CA LEU A 18 10.27 10.59 10.08
C LEU A 18 9.51 11.85 10.48
N ALA A 19 8.34 12.11 9.89
CA ALA A 19 7.52 13.27 10.24
C ALA A 19 7.16 13.28 11.72
N ILE A 20 6.81 12.13 12.27
CA ILE A 20 6.51 11.97 13.69
C ILE A 20 7.78 12.19 14.51
N ALA A 21 8.88 11.48 14.23
CA ALA A 21 10.14 11.61 14.96
C ALA A 21 10.63 13.07 15.03
N ASN A 22 10.57 13.79 13.90
CA ASN A 22 10.96 15.19 13.81
C ASN A 22 10.01 16.12 14.60
N SER A 23 8.75 15.72 14.80
CA SER A 23 7.72 16.54 15.46
C SER A 23 7.60 16.27 16.96
N ILE A 24 8.10 15.13 17.47
CA ILE A 24 7.99 14.77 18.90
C ILE A 24 8.55 15.86 19.81
N GLY A 25 9.70 16.46 19.48
CA GLY A 25 10.34 17.49 20.30
C GLY A 25 9.53 18.79 20.45
N ARG A 26 8.47 18.96 19.65
CA ARG A 26 7.55 20.12 19.71
C ARG A 26 6.37 19.88 20.67
N LEU A 27 6.23 18.67 21.21
CA LEU A 27 5.19 18.32 22.18
C LEU A 27 5.66 18.58 23.62
N GLY A 28 4.74 18.95 24.52
CA GLY A 28 5.01 19.04 25.96
C GLY A 28 5.26 17.66 26.59
N GLY A 29 5.98 17.62 27.73
CA GLY A 29 6.52 16.37 28.31
C GLY A 29 5.52 15.24 28.57
N GLU A 30 4.26 15.56 28.92
CA GLU A 30 3.21 14.56 29.17
C GLU A 30 2.67 13.91 27.87
N LEU A 31 2.81 14.58 26.72
CA LEU A 31 2.42 14.06 25.40
C LEU A 31 3.55 13.23 24.78
N THR A 32 4.81 13.52 25.11
CA THR A 32 5.98 12.73 24.69
C THR A 32 5.95 11.33 25.32
N GLU A 33 5.55 11.20 26.58
CA GLU A 33 5.38 9.90 27.27
C GLU A 33 4.20 9.07 26.73
N ASN A 34 3.20 9.73 26.13
CA ASN A 34 2.05 9.08 25.48
C ASN A 34 2.21 8.88 23.96
N ALA A 35 3.38 9.18 23.39
CA ALA A 35 3.71 8.88 21.99
C ALA A 35 3.97 7.37 21.74
N ALA A 36 3.44 6.50 22.62
CA ALA A 36 3.43 5.07 22.43
C ALA A 36 2.39 4.69 21.36
N PRO A 37 2.66 3.64 20.57
CA PRO A 37 1.67 3.08 19.69
C PRO A 37 0.39 2.69 20.41
N ASP A 38 -0.75 3.18 19.94
CA ASP A 38 -2.03 2.61 20.34
C ASP A 38 -2.20 1.27 19.62
N THR A 39 -1.98 0.18 20.36
CA THR A 39 -2.22 -1.19 19.89
C THR A 39 -3.65 -1.67 20.18
N GLY A 40 -4.50 -0.84 20.81
CA GLY A 40 -5.80 -1.20 21.35
C GLY A 40 -6.99 -0.90 20.45
N VAL A 41 -6.87 0.05 19.51
CA VAL A 41 -7.97 0.41 18.59
C VAL A 41 -7.70 -0.13 17.18
N THR A 42 -8.43 -1.18 16.80
CA THR A 42 -8.64 -1.51 15.39
C THR A 42 -9.59 -0.49 14.78
N THR A 43 -9.09 0.59 14.20
CA THR A 43 -9.87 1.41 13.27
C THR A 43 -10.41 0.50 12.17
N GLY A 44 -11.72 0.56 11.94
CA GLY A 44 -12.40 -0.34 11.03
C GLY A 44 -11.93 -0.11 9.60
N ASP A 45 -11.05 -0.99 9.11
CA ASP A 45 -10.73 -1.04 7.69
C ASP A 45 -11.68 -2.02 6.99
N ASN A 46 -12.45 -1.49 6.03
CA ASN A 46 -13.22 -2.33 5.11
C ASN A 46 -12.24 -3.03 4.18
N PHE A 47 -12.01 -4.32 4.43
CA PHE A 47 -11.07 -5.19 3.72
C PHE A 47 -11.29 -5.25 2.21
N LEU A 48 -10.62 -4.33 1.51
CA LEU A 48 -10.19 -4.45 0.11
C LEU A 48 -8.69 -4.13 -0.05
N TYR A 49 -8.08 -3.55 0.98
CA TYR A 49 -6.73 -3.01 1.01
C TYR A 49 -6.20 -3.35 2.41
N THR A 50 -5.11 -4.09 2.55
CA THR A 50 -4.58 -4.36 3.88
C THR A 50 -3.78 -3.14 4.33
N ARG A 51 -4.50 -2.14 4.83
CA ARG A 51 -4.04 -1.33 5.95
C ARG A 51 -4.56 -2.00 7.23
N GLY A 52 -4.13 -3.26 7.43
CA GLY A 52 -4.18 -3.82 8.77
C GLY A 52 -3.23 -3.01 9.61
N ASN A 53 -3.67 -2.55 10.78
CA ASN A 53 -2.88 -1.89 11.81
C ASN A 53 -1.69 -2.74 12.24
N TYR A 54 -0.69 -2.97 11.38
CA TYR A 54 0.60 -3.56 11.67
C TYR A 54 1.70 -2.52 11.46
N GLU A 55 1.57 -1.68 10.45
CA GLU A 55 2.49 -0.55 10.22
C GLU A 55 2.05 0.75 10.88
N GLN A 56 0.75 0.90 11.17
CA GLN A 56 0.28 1.94 12.10
C GLN A 56 0.40 1.54 13.58
N ARG A 57 0.93 0.35 13.90
CA ARG A 57 1.28 -0.08 15.28
C ARG A 57 2.45 0.71 15.87
N ARG A 58 2.73 1.91 15.41
CA ARG A 58 3.71 2.79 16.04
C ARG A 58 3.11 4.04 16.66
N PHE A 59 1.92 4.48 16.23
CA PHE A 59 1.46 5.82 16.61
C PHE A 59 -0.03 5.84 16.93
N SER A 60 -0.36 6.22 18.17
CA SER A 60 -1.74 6.47 18.59
C SER A 60 -2.42 7.50 17.70
N SER A 61 -3.71 7.33 17.37
CA SER A 61 -4.49 8.39 16.70
C SER A 61 -4.44 9.72 17.46
N ASN A 62 -4.24 9.67 18.79
CA ASN A 62 -4.12 10.83 19.65
C ASN A 62 -2.83 11.62 19.36
N ILE A 63 -1.72 10.95 19.02
CA ILE A 63 -0.46 11.65 18.77
C ILE A 63 -0.51 12.47 17.48
N LEU A 64 -1.20 11.96 16.45
CA LEU A 64 -1.33 12.67 15.18
C LEU A 64 -2.10 13.99 15.35
N GLY A 65 -3.11 14.01 16.23
CA GLY A 65 -3.85 15.23 16.57
C GLY A 65 -2.98 16.29 17.22
N SER A 66 -2.26 15.92 18.28
CA SER A 66 -1.37 16.84 19.00
C SER A 66 -0.19 17.31 18.13
N MET A 67 0.37 16.42 17.28
CA MET A 67 1.43 16.80 16.34
C MET A 67 0.95 17.77 15.29
N ARG A 68 -0.25 17.53 14.73
CA ARG A 68 -0.87 18.47 13.79
C ARG A 68 -0.98 19.86 14.42
N GLU A 69 -1.56 19.96 15.62
CA GLU A 69 -1.74 21.24 16.32
C GLU A 69 -0.40 21.94 16.60
N ALA A 70 0.61 21.20 17.05
CA ALA A 70 1.94 21.74 17.31
C ALA A 70 2.63 22.26 16.03
N LEU A 71 2.52 21.52 14.92
CA LEU A 71 3.09 21.94 13.63
C LEU A 71 2.34 23.15 13.06
N GLU A 72 1.01 23.14 13.09
CA GLU A 72 0.18 24.27 12.65
C GLU A 72 0.51 25.55 13.42
N ALA A 73 0.74 25.47 14.73
CA ALA A 73 1.13 26.60 15.56
C ALA A 73 2.50 27.20 15.17
N THR A 74 3.39 26.42 14.56
CA THR A 74 4.72 26.90 14.13
C THR A 74 4.71 27.55 12.75
N LEU A 75 3.73 27.22 11.89
CA LEU A 75 3.67 27.64 10.50
C LEU A 75 3.11 29.06 10.35
N THR A 76 3.92 30.05 10.72
CA THR A 76 3.60 31.49 10.60
C THR A 76 4.29 32.13 9.38
N ASP A 77 3.74 33.25 8.90
CA ASP A 77 4.36 34.03 7.81
C ASP A 77 5.76 34.55 8.19
N GLU A 78 5.96 34.89 9.46
CA GLU A 78 7.27 35.32 9.97
C GLU A 78 8.28 34.18 9.89
N TYR A 79 7.89 32.95 10.27
CA TYR A 79 8.75 31.78 10.16
C TYR A 79 9.09 31.48 8.68
N HIS A 80 8.10 31.57 7.78
CA HIS A 80 8.33 31.42 6.34
C HIS A 80 9.37 32.41 5.82
N ASN A 81 9.29 33.69 6.22
CA ASN A 81 10.21 34.72 5.73
C ASN A 81 11.62 34.60 6.33
N GLN A 82 11.73 34.11 7.57
CA GLN A 82 13.02 33.94 8.25
C GLN A 82 13.78 32.69 7.77
N ASP A 83 13.08 31.56 7.62
CA ASP A 83 13.68 30.29 7.21
C ASP A 83 12.73 29.49 6.29
N PRO A 84 12.70 29.81 4.97
CA PRO A 84 11.78 29.18 4.03
C PRO A 84 11.96 27.67 3.90
N LEU A 85 13.19 27.16 4.03
CA LEU A 85 13.47 25.72 3.89
C LEU A 85 12.98 24.95 5.13
N ALA A 86 13.29 25.42 6.35
CA ALA A 86 12.79 24.78 7.56
C ALA A 86 11.25 24.89 7.67
N TRP A 87 10.67 25.98 7.16
CA TRP A 87 9.22 26.11 7.03
C TRP A 87 8.64 25.04 6.08
N ALA A 88 9.29 24.80 4.94
CA ALA A 88 8.87 23.77 3.99
C ALA A 88 9.04 22.34 4.55
N GLU A 89 10.10 22.06 5.32
CA GLU A 89 10.23 20.77 6.04
C GLU A 89 9.08 20.55 7.03
N THR A 90 8.66 21.62 7.71
CA THR A 90 7.54 21.62 8.66
C THR A 90 6.22 21.37 7.94
N GLN A 91 6.00 22.02 6.79
CA GLN A 91 4.86 21.77 5.90
C GLN A 91 4.83 20.32 5.40
N ASN A 92 5.96 19.78 4.94
CA ASN A 92 6.05 18.40 4.47
C ASN A 92 5.75 17.39 5.60
N SER A 93 6.22 17.67 6.83
CA SER A 93 5.90 16.86 8.01
C SER A 93 4.41 16.92 8.36
N LEU A 94 3.82 18.12 8.37
CA LEU A 94 2.38 18.32 8.60
C LEU A 94 1.53 17.59 7.55
N GLY A 95 1.93 17.66 6.28
CA GLY A 95 1.26 16.94 5.20
C GLY A 95 1.22 15.43 5.43
N ASN A 96 2.32 14.84 5.88
CA ASN A 96 2.38 13.40 6.21
C ASN A 96 1.45 13.04 7.38
N ILE A 97 1.41 13.85 8.44
CA ILE A 97 0.51 13.67 9.59
C ILE A 97 -0.96 13.77 9.15
N LEU A 98 -1.32 14.81 8.40
CA LEU A 98 -2.67 15.01 7.88
C LEU A 98 -3.12 13.86 6.96
N ALA A 99 -2.24 13.38 6.07
CA ALA A 99 -2.55 12.25 5.20
C ALA A 99 -2.77 10.95 5.99
N ALA A 100 -2.02 10.75 7.08
CA ALA A 100 -2.22 9.62 7.97
C ALA A 100 -3.57 9.70 8.70
N GLN A 101 -3.94 10.88 9.22
CA GLN A 101 -5.26 11.10 9.83
C GLN A 101 -6.40 10.95 8.82
N GLY A 102 -6.25 11.51 7.62
CA GLY A 102 -7.22 11.39 6.53
C GLY A 102 -7.50 9.93 6.17
N GLN A 103 -6.46 9.09 6.16
CA GLN A 103 -6.67 7.65 6.01
C GLN A 103 -7.44 7.05 7.19
N GLN A 104 -7.00 7.29 8.43
CA GLN A 104 -7.59 6.68 9.63
C GLN A 104 -9.07 7.02 9.78
N GLN A 105 -9.43 8.26 9.45
CA GLN A 105 -10.77 8.81 9.62
C GLN A 105 -11.61 8.71 8.34
N ARG A 106 -10.99 8.31 7.22
CA ARG A 106 -11.57 8.35 5.87
C ARG A 106 -12.09 9.74 5.52
N ASP A 107 -11.32 10.75 5.88
CA ASP A 107 -11.67 12.16 5.72
C ASP A 107 -10.98 12.75 4.47
N VAL A 108 -11.82 13.20 3.53
CA VAL A 108 -11.40 13.83 2.27
C VAL A 108 -10.72 15.17 2.53
N GLU A 109 -11.25 15.98 3.45
CA GLU A 109 -10.73 17.32 3.73
C GLU A 109 -9.32 17.24 4.32
N LEU A 110 -9.03 16.22 5.13
CA LEU A 110 -7.68 16.00 5.66
C LEU A 110 -6.69 15.64 4.55
N PHE A 111 -7.10 14.86 3.53
CA PHE A 111 -6.24 14.62 2.37
C PHE A 111 -6.01 15.88 1.53
N GLU A 112 -7.03 16.71 1.33
CA GLU A 112 -6.90 17.97 0.60
C GLU A 112 -5.95 18.94 1.33
N LYS A 113 -6.06 19.04 2.65
CA LYS A 113 -5.11 19.82 3.48
C LYS A 113 -3.69 19.26 3.40
N ALA A 114 -3.52 17.95 3.42
CA ALA A 114 -2.21 17.32 3.25
C ALA A 114 -1.58 17.69 1.89
N ILE A 115 -2.36 17.59 0.81
CA ILE A 115 -1.95 17.98 -0.55
C ILE A 115 -1.54 19.47 -0.58
N GLN A 116 -2.29 20.35 0.09
CA GLN A 116 -1.93 21.76 0.20
C GLN A 116 -0.59 21.96 0.92
N CYS A 117 -0.34 21.25 2.03
CA CYS A 117 0.93 21.36 2.76
C CYS A 117 2.12 20.93 1.89
N PHE A 118 1.99 19.84 1.14
CA PHE A 118 3.05 19.42 0.21
C PHE A 118 3.26 20.42 -0.93
N ASN A 119 2.19 21.01 -1.47
CA ASN A 119 2.33 22.06 -2.49
C ASN A 119 3.04 23.29 -1.92
N ASN A 120 2.70 23.72 -0.71
CA ASN A 120 3.38 24.81 -0.01
C ASN A 120 4.88 24.52 0.18
N ALA A 121 5.23 23.30 0.60
CA ALA A 121 6.64 22.90 0.72
C ALA A 121 7.39 22.98 -0.63
N LEU A 122 6.72 22.62 -1.73
CA LEU A 122 7.26 22.70 -3.10
C LEU A 122 7.38 24.14 -3.64
N GLU A 123 6.90 25.16 -2.93
CA GLU A 123 7.18 26.56 -3.27
C GLU A 123 8.62 26.96 -2.88
N ALA A 124 9.15 26.38 -1.81
CA ALA A 124 10.54 26.58 -1.37
C ALA A 124 11.50 25.50 -1.91
N PHE A 125 11.09 24.23 -1.86
CA PHE A 125 11.87 23.13 -2.40
C PHE A 125 11.77 23.06 -3.92
N ASN A 126 12.92 22.99 -4.59
CA ASN A 126 13.01 22.81 -6.03
C ASN A 126 14.23 21.96 -6.40
N GLN A 127 14.27 21.48 -7.64
CA GLN A 127 15.34 20.61 -8.14
C GLN A 127 16.75 21.23 -8.06
N GLU A 128 16.86 22.56 -8.14
CA GLU A 128 18.17 23.22 -8.15
C GLU A 128 18.75 23.39 -6.75
N ASN A 129 17.92 23.79 -5.78
CA ASN A 129 18.37 24.19 -4.45
C ASN A 129 18.21 23.09 -3.39
N SER A 130 17.23 22.19 -3.56
CA SER A 130 16.90 21.15 -2.58
C SER A 130 16.38 19.89 -3.29
N PRO A 131 17.19 19.26 -4.17
CA PRO A 131 16.73 18.17 -5.03
C PRO A 131 16.14 16.99 -4.25
N PHE A 132 16.81 16.58 -3.16
CA PHE A 132 16.34 15.46 -2.35
C PHE A 132 15.03 15.76 -1.61
N ASP A 133 14.89 16.93 -1.00
CA ASP A 133 13.66 17.33 -0.30
C ASP A 133 12.50 17.54 -1.28
N TRP A 134 12.80 18.10 -2.46
CA TRP A 134 11.84 18.22 -3.55
C TRP A 134 11.32 16.85 -3.98
N ALA A 135 12.22 15.88 -4.22
CA ALA A 135 11.84 14.52 -4.63
C ALA A 135 11.04 13.78 -3.53
N ALA A 136 11.46 13.89 -2.27
CA ALA A 136 10.74 13.34 -1.13
C ALA A 136 9.33 13.96 -1.00
N THR A 137 9.21 15.27 -1.20
CA THR A 137 7.92 15.97 -1.15
C THR A 137 7.02 15.58 -2.32
N GLN A 138 7.56 15.40 -3.53
CA GLN A 138 6.82 14.88 -4.69
C GLN A 138 6.31 13.44 -4.44
N TYR A 139 7.13 12.58 -3.83
CA TYR A 139 6.72 11.23 -3.45
C TYR A 139 5.58 11.24 -2.41
N ASN A 140 5.68 12.11 -1.39
CA ASN A 140 4.63 12.25 -0.38
C ASN A 140 3.33 12.81 -0.96
N LEU A 141 3.42 13.81 -1.84
CA LEU A 141 2.29 14.36 -2.60
C LEU A 141 1.63 13.27 -3.46
N GLY A 142 2.43 12.46 -4.15
CA GLY A 142 1.97 11.30 -4.91
C GLY A 142 1.20 10.30 -4.04
N THR A 143 1.66 10.05 -2.81
CA THR A 143 1.03 9.16 -1.84
C THR A 143 -0.32 9.69 -1.36
N ALA A 144 -0.41 10.98 -1.01
CA ALA A 144 -1.67 11.59 -0.61
C ALA A 144 -2.70 11.60 -1.75
N LYS A 145 -2.29 11.97 -2.96
CA LYS A 145 -3.16 11.94 -4.16
C LYS A 145 -3.60 10.53 -4.53
N GLN A 146 -2.74 9.52 -4.36
CA GLN A 146 -3.11 8.11 -4.57
C GLN A 146 -4.21 7.69 -3.60
N ALA A 147 -4.05 8.01 -2.31
CA ALA A 147 -5.01 7.65 -1.27
C ALA A 147 -6.37 8.32 -1.50
N LEU A 148 -6.37 9.63 -1.80
CA LEU A 148 -7.57 10.39 -2.12
C LEU A 148 -8.25 9.87 -3.39
N GLY A 149 -7.47 9.60 -4.45
CA GLY A 149 -7.98 9.06 -5.70
C GLY A 149 -8.62 7.69 -5.54
N ARG A 150 -8.06 6.82 -4.68
CA ARG A 150 -8.66 5.54 -4.32
C ARG A 150 -9.95 5.71 -3.52
N GLN A 151 -9.96 6.61 -2.53
CA GLN A 151 -11.13 6.82 -1.68
C GLN A 151 -12.33 7.38 -2.46
N LEU A 152 -12.07 8.23 -3.46
CA LEU A 152 -13.10 8.86 -4.28
C LEU A 152 -13.37 8.14 -5.61
N ASP A 153 -12.71 7.00 -5.88
CA ASP A 153 -12.71 6.34 -7.19
C ASP A 153 -12.42 7.33 -8.35
N ASN A 154 -11.47 8.24 -8.14
CA ASN A 154 -11.22 9.38 -9.00
C ASN A 154 -9.93 9.19 -9.82
N SER A 155 -10.11 9.00 -11.12
CA SER A 155 -9.02 8.81 -12.08
C SER A 155 -8.09 10.00 -12.24
N LYS A 156 -8.57 11.24 -12.05
CA LYS A 156 -7.75 12.45 -12.15
C LYS A 156 -6.71 12.48 -11.04
N TRP A 157 -7.13 12.23 -9.80
CA TRP A 157 -6.22 12.15 -8.66
C TRP A 157 -5.17 11.04 -8.80
N LEU A 158 -5.56 9.87 -9.32
CA LEU A 158 -4.62 8.79 -9.60
C LEU A 158 -3.61 9.16 -10.70
N LYS A 159 -4.05 9.88 -11.74
CA LYS A 159 -3.14 10.38 -12.78
C LYS A 159 -2.13 11.39 -12.20
N GLU A 160 -2.60 12.36 -11.43
CA GLU A 160 -1.72 13.34 -10.78
C GLU A 160 -0.77 12.71 -9.76
N SER A 161 -1.16 11.60 -9.13
CA SER A 161 -0.27 10.79 -8.29
C SER A 161 0.87 10.15 -9.10
N ILE A 162 0.56 9.60 -10.28
CA ILE A 162 1.58 9.07 -11.21
C ILE A 162 2.57 10.17 -11.62
N ASP A 163 2.07 11.37 -11.93
CA ASP A 163 2.90 12.50 -12.31
C ASP A 163 3.85 12.89 -11.16
N ALA A 164 3.36 12.96 -9.92
CA ALA A 164 4.17 13.29 -8.75
C ALA A 164 5.26 12.23 -8.44
N TYR A 165 4.93 10.93 -8.51
CA TYR A 165 5.98 9.89 -8.37
C TYR A 165 7.00 9.92 -9.50
N THR A 166 6.57 10.23 -10.72
CA THR A 166 7.48 10.36 -11.87
C THR A 166 8.41 11.56 -11.69
N ASN A 167 7.94 12.65 -11.08
CA ASN A 167 8.78 13.77 -10.71
C ASN A 167 9.84 13.38 -9.68
N ALA A 168 9.48 12.63 -8.62
CA ALA A 168 10.45 12.15 -7.64
C ALA A 168 11.58 11.32 -8.30
N LEU A 169 11.25 10.54 -9.32
CA LEU A 169 12.20 9.75 -10.11
C LEU A 169 13.13 10.56 -11.04
N LEU A 170 12.97 11.89 -11.12
CA LEU A 170 13.95 12.75 -11.78
C LEU A 170 15.23 12.88 -10.96
N GLU A 171 15.13 12.84 -9.62
CA GLU A 171 16.27 12.86 -8.70
C GLU A 171 16.57 11.45 -8.18
N TRP A 172 15.54 10.67 -7.87
CA TRP A 172 15.72 9.31 -7.37
C TRP A 172 15.99 8.33 -8.50
N SER A 173 17.19 7.77 -8.51
CA SER A 173 17.64 6.82 -9.53
C SER A 173 18.02 5.47 -8.94
N ARG A 174 17.86 4.41 -9.74
CA ARG A 174 18.27 3.05 -9.37
C ARG A 174 19.75 2.96 -8.95
N LYS A 175 20.60 3.86 -9.46
CA LYS A 175 22.04 3.82 -9.21
C LYS A 175 22.44 4.59 -7.95
N GLU A 176 21.85 5.75 -7.73
CA GLU A 176 22.30 6.70 -6.70
C GLU A 176 21.45 6.62 -5.43
N THR A 177 20.16 6.28 -5.57
CA THR A 177 19.18 6.18 -4.48
C THR A 177 18.30 4.93 -4.70
N PRO A 178 18.88 3.72 -4.66
CA PRO A 178 18.17 2.49 -5.03
C PRO A 178 16.93 2.23 -4.15
N GLU A 179 17.00 2.54 -2.86
CA GLU A 179 15.88 2.36 -1.93
C GLU A 179 14.70 3.27 -2.26
N GLU A 180 14.94 4.57 -2.41
CA GLU A 180 13.91 5.55 -2.74
C GLU A 180 13.33 5.29 -4.13
N TRP A 181 14.17 4.89 -5.08
CA TRP A 181 13.75 4.49 -6.40
C TRP A 181 12.83 3.26 -6.36
N ALA A 182 13.18 2.23 -5.58
CA ALA A 182 12.35 1.04 -5.42
C ALA A 182 11.01 1.36 -4.75
N ALA A 183 11.00 2.23 -3.74
CA ALA A 183 9.79 2.71 -3.08
C ALA A 183 8.87 3.46 -4.06
N ALA A 184 9.41 4.38 -4.87
CA ALA A 184 8.65 5.09 -5.90
C ALA A 184 8.10 4.13 -6.98
N MET A 185 8.88 3.12 -7.39
CA MET A 185 8.43 2.09 -8.32
C MET A 185 7.31 1.21 -7.74
N HIS A 186 7.40 0.83 -6.46
CA HIS A 186 6.31 0.12 -5.78
C HIS A 186 5.03 0.97 -5.80
N GLN A 187 5.14 2.25 -5.42
CA GLN A 187 3.98 3.14 -5.36
C GLN A 187 3.36 3.39 -6.73
N LEU A 188 4.17 3.54 -7.78
CA LEU A 188 3.69 3.58 -9.16
C LEU A 188 2.96 2.29 -9.54
N GLY A 189 3.49 1.13 -9.15
CA GLY A 189 2.82 -0.16 -9.28
C GLY A 189 1.41 -0.12 -8.67
N THR A 190 1.30 0.33 -7.42
CA THR A 190 0.02 0.45 -6.70
C THR A 190 -0.94 1.45 -7.35
N THR A 191 -0.44 2.61 -7.80
CA THR A 191 -1.28 3.62 -8.47
C THR A 191 -1.77 3.13 -9.82
N PHE A 192 -0.90 2.54 -10.66
CA PHE A 192 -1.30 1.95 -11.92
C PHE A 192 -2.27 0.79 -11.74
N HIS A 193 -2.12 -0.03 -10.70
CA HIS A 193 -3.08 -1.08 -10.39
C HIS A 193 -4.47 -0.49 -10.13
N THR A 194 -4.57 0.45 -9.19
CA THR A 194 -5.84 1.11 -8.85
C THR A 194 -6.45 1.82 -10.06
N TYR A 195 -5.62 2.53 -10.83
CA TYR A 195 -6.06 3.25 -12.01
C TYR A 195 -6.55 2.30 -13.12
N GLY A 196 -5.86 1.17 -13.31
CA GLY A 196 -6.25 0.13 -14.25
C GLY A 196 -7.58 -0.50 -13.90
N ARG A 197 -7.89 -0.68 -12.61
CA ARG A 197 -9.20 -1.17 -12.14
C ARG A 197 -10.33 -0.20 -12.48
N LEU A 198 -10.12 1.11 -12.29
CA LEU A 198 -11.11 2.13 -12.65
C LEU A 198 -11.34 2.22 -14.16
N LEU A 199 -10.26 2.19 -14.95
CA LEU A 199 -10.34 2.27 -16.41
C LEU A 199 -10.72 0.95 -17.08
N LYS A 200 -10.66 -0.17 -16.36
CA LYS A 200 -10.77 -1.54 -16.90
C LYS A 200 -9.79 -1.77 -18.06
N GLY A 201 -8.56 -1.27 -17.93
CA GLY A 201 -7.58 -1.22 -19.03
C GLY A 201 -6.30 -2.03 -18.78
N ASN A 202 -6.10 -3.10 -19.55
CA ASN A 202 -4.94 -4.00 -19.42
C ASN A 202 -3.59 -3.30 -19.62
N ARG A 203 -3.52 -2.29 -20.50
CA ARG A 203 -2.28 -1.51 -20.68
C ARG A 203 -1.81 -0.86 -19.38
N THR A 204 -2.73 -0.42 -18.53
CA THR A 204 -2.39 0.18 -17.23
C THR A 204 -1.96 -0.89 -16.23
N PHE A 205 -2.59 -2.08 -16.23
CA PHE A 205 -2.10 -3.22 -15.45
C PHE A 205 -0.70 -3.67 -15.87
N GLN A 206 -0.40 -3.70 -17.17
CA GLN A 206 0.94 -4.03 -17.65
C GLN A 206 2.00 -3.03 -17.15
N LYS A 207 1.69 -1.73 -17.13
CA LYS A 207 2.56 -0.71 -16.51
C LYS A 207 2.77 -0.97 -15.02
N SER A 208 1.72 -1.38 -14.31
CA SER A 208 1.80 -1.75 -12.90
C SER A 208 2.75 -2.93 -12.67
N VAL A 209 2.63 -4.00 -13.46
CA VAL A 209 3.56 -5.17 -13.39
C VAL A 209 5.00 -4.74 -13.63
N VAL A 210 5.25 -3.88 -14.64
CA VAL A 210 6.61 -3.37 -14.91
C VAL A 210 7.15 -2.58 -13.72
N ALA A 211 6.34 -1.70 -13.12
CA ALA A 211 6.76 -0.92 -11.96
C ALA A 211 7.07 -1.81 -10.75
N TYR A 212 6.23 -2.81 -10.44
CA TYR A 212 6.53 -3.77 -9.37
C TYR A 212 7.78 -4.60 -9.65
N LYS A 213 7.97 -5.09 -10.88
CA LYS A 213 9.19 -5.85 -11.22
C LYS A 213 10.46 -5.02 -11.11
N ASN A 214 10.38 -3.72 -11.40
CA ASN A 214 11.47 -2.80 -11.16
C ASN A 214 11.78 -2.66 -9.67
N ALA A 215 10.77 -2.47 -8.81
CA ALA A 215 10.96 -2.45 -7.37
C ALA A 215 11.56 -3.75 -6.83
N LEU A 216 11.03 -4.91 -7.26
CA LEU A 216 11.53 -6.24 -6.86
C LEU A 216 12.99 -6.48 -7.23
N ALA A 217 13.55 -5.77 -8.20
CA ALA A 217 14.94 -5.92 -8.59
C ALA A 217 15.93 -5.35 -7.55
N GLU A 218 15.44 -4.52 -6.62
CA GLU A 218 16.24 -3.88 -5.55
C GLU A 218 15.89 -4.40 -4.14
N LEU A 219 14.89 -5.29 -4.03
CA LEU A 219 14.41 -5.80 -2.75
C LEU A 219 14.95 -7.21 -2.51
N ASP A 220 15.47 -7.44 -1.31
CA ASP A 220 15.92 -8.74 -0.84
C ASP A 220 15.30 -9.08 0.51
N ALA A 221 15.30 -10.36 0.86
CA ALA A 221 14.64 -10.85 2.07
C ALA A 221 15.39 -10.47 3.36
N ASP A 222 16.68 -10.16 3.29
CA ASP A 222 17.49 -9.88 4.48
C ASP A 222 17.33 -8.42 4.94
N ASN A 223 17.21 -7.49 3.99
CA ASN A 223 17.11 -6.06 4.26
C ASN A 223 15.68 -5.52 4.17
N PHE A 224 14.84 -6.11 3.31
CA PHE A 224 13.54 -5.55 2.94
C PHE A 224 12.43 -6.61 2.93
N ALA A 225 12.44 -7.53 3.89
CA ALA A 225 11.52 -8.66 3.96
C ALA A 225 10.05 -8.25 3.75
N PHE A 226 9.58 -7.21 4.45
CA PHE A 226 8.19 -6.77 4.35
C PHE A 226 7.88 -6.15 2.99
N GLU A 227 8.72 -5.24 2.52
CA GLU A 227 8.57 -4.58 1.22
C GLU A 227 8.62 -5.60 0.08
N LEU A 228 9.49 -6.61 0.17
CA LEU A 228 9.58 -7.71 -0.79
C LEU A 228 8.26 -8.49 -0.83
N VAL A 229 7.72 -8.88 0.32
CA VAL A 229 6.42 -9.55 0.45
C VAL A 229 5.28 -8.71 -0.12
N ALA A 230 5.21 -7.44 0.25
CA ALA A 230 4.18 -6.53 -0.23
C ALA A 230 4.24 -6.36 -1.75
N THR A 231 5.44 -6.19 -2.30
CA THR A 231 5.65 -5.99 -3.73
C THR A 231 5.32 -7.26 -4.52
N HIS A 232 5.73 -8.45 -4.05
CA HIS A 232 5.38 -9.72 -4.68
C HIS A 232 3.87 -10.01 -4.61
N ASN A 233 3.25 -9.81 -3.44
CA ASN A 233 1.81 -10.01 -3.29
C ASN A 233 1.02 -9.07 -4.22
N ASN A 234 1.41 -7.80 -4.28
CA ASN A 234 0.71 -6.83 -5.10
C ASN A 234 0.94 -7.06 -6.60
N CYS A 235 2.16 -7.42 -7.01
CA CYS A 235 2.44 -7.82 -8.39
C CYS A 235 1.60 -9.05 -8.78
N GLY A 236 1.49 -10.03 -7.88
CA GLY A 236 0.63 -11.20 -8.07
C GLY A 236 -0.82 -10.81 -8.30
N ALA A 237 -1.35 -9.83 -7.56
CA ALA A 237 -2.71 -9.34 -7.74
C ALA A 237 -2.98 -8.72 -9.12
N VAL A 238 -2.01 -7.99 -9.65
CA VAL A 238 -2.16 -7.39 -10.99
C VAL A 238 -2.03 -8.44 -12.08
N LEU A 239 -1.10 -9.38 -11.93
CA LEU A 239 -0.96 -10.53 -12.81
C LEU A 239 -2.22 -11.39 -12.81
N HIS A 240 -2.85 -11.57 -11.65
CA HIS A 240 -4.12 -12.26 -11.50
C HIS A 240 -5.23 -11.54 -12.28
N HIS A 241 -5.39 -10.23 -12.10
CA HIS A 241 -6.37 -9.47 -12.90
C HIS A 241 -6.09 -9.50 -14.40
N LEU A 242 -4.82 -9.46 -14.80
CA LEU A 242 -4.44 -9.65 -16.21
C LEU A 242 -4.86 -11.04 -16.70
N GLY A 243 -4.56 -12.09 -15.95
CA GLY A 243 -4.95 -13.46 -16.27
C GLY A 243 -6.45 -13.64 -16.42
N GLU A 244 -7.25 -13.06 -15.52
CA GLU A 244 -8.72 -13.03 -15.64
C GLU A 244 -9.18 -12.27 -16.88
N SER A 245 -8.54 -11.13 -17.16
CA SER A 245 -8.96 -10.24 -18.24
C SER A 245 -8.60 -10.72 -19.64
N GLU A 246 -7.48 -11.43 -19.74
CA GLU A 246 -6.90 -11.93 -20.97
C GLU A 246 -7.26 -13.41 -21.19
N GLU A 247 -7.98 -14.03 -20.24
CA GLU A 247 -8.23 -15.48 -20.19
C GLU A 247 -6.91 -16.26 -20.36
N ASN A 248 -5.87 -15.81 -19.64
CA ASN A 248 -4.50 -16.25 -19.84
C ASN A 248 -3.99 -17.07 -18.63
N PRO A 249 -3.82 -18.41 -18.77
CA PRO A 249 -3.36 -19.26 -17.67
C PRO A 249 -1.91 -18.96 -17.28
N ASP A 250 -1.02 -18.62 -18.22
CA ASP A 250 0.38 -18.32 -17.93
C ASP A 250 0.52 -17.10 -16.99
N ARG A 251 -0.39 -16.12 -17.13
CA ARG A 251 -0.47 -14.96 -16.22
C ARG A 251 -0.92 -15.36 -14.82
N LEU A 252 -1.87 -16.29 -14.71
CA LEU A 252 -2.31 -16.82 -13.42
C LEU A 252 -1.19 -17.64 -12.76
N GLU A 253 -0.45 -18.44 -13.51
CA GLU A 253 0.73 -19.14 -13.00
C GLU A 253 1.82 -18.16 -12.52
N GLU A 254 2.06 -17.07 -13.25
CA GLU A 254 2.97 -16.01 -12.84
C GLU A 254 2.49 -15.34 -11.53
N ALA A 255 1.19 -15.10 -11.39
CA ALA A 255 0.60 -14.58 -10.16
C ALA A 255 0.81 -15.54 -8.98
N ILE A 256 0.52 -16.84 -9.18
CA ILE A 256 0.70 -17.89 -8.18
C ILE A 256 2.15 -17.96 -7.70
N ARG A 257 3.14 -17.92 -8.62
CA ARG A 257 4.57 -17.88 -8.26
C ARG A 257 4.92 -16.65 -7.42
N SER A 258 4.36 -15.49 -7.75
CA SER A 258 4.58 -14.26 -6.98
C SER A 258 4.01 -14.36 -5.57
N TYR A 259 2.79 -14.90 -5.41
CA TYR A 259 2.19 -15.13 -4.09
C TYR A 259 2.95 -16.19 -3.28
N GLU A 260 3.44 -17.24 -3.92
CA GLU A 260 4.27 -18.28 -3.28
C GLU A 260 5.57 -17.70 -2.74
N THR A 261 6.22 -16.83 -3.52
CA THR A 261 7.44 -16.14 -3.09
C THR A 261 7.16 -15.26 -1.86
N ALA A 262 6.08 -14.46 -1.89
CA ALA A 262 5.66 -13.66 -0.75
C ALA A 262 5.34 -14.51 0.50
N LEU A 263 4.65 -15.64 0.33
CA LEU A 263 4.35 -16.58 1.41
C LEU A 263 5.64 -17.17 2.01
N THR A 264 6.57 -17.59 1.16
CA THR A 264 7.86 -18.16 1.57
C THR A 264 8.65 -17.17 2.42
N VAL A 265 8.81 -15.93 1.93
CA VAL A 265 9.51 -14.88 2.67
C VAL A 265 8.80 -14.57 4.00
N CYS A 266 7.46 -14.56 4.04
CA CYS A 266 6.75 -14.38 5.32
C CYS A 266 7.12 -15.46 6.35
N MET A 267 7.21 -16.72 5.91
CA MET A 267 7.53 -17.84 6.79
C MET A 267 8.99 -17.84 7.23
N GLU A 268 9.92 -17.62 6.30
CA GLU A 268 11.37 -17.63 6.56
C GLU A 268 11.80 -16.46 7.44
N GLN A 269 11.27 -15.26 7.18
CA GLN A 269 11.58 -14.03 7.92
C GLN A 269 10.68 -13.84 9.15
N GLN A 270 9.83 -14.82 9.48
CA GLN A 270 8.92 -14.81 10.64
C GLN A 270 8.06 -13.53 10.70
N LEU A 271 7.62 -13.07 9.53
CA LEU A 271 6.72 -11.93 9.44
C LEU A 271 5.37 -12.25 10.09
N PRO A 272 4.58 -11.22 10.46
CA PRO A 272 3.29 -11.41 11.10
C PRO A 272 2.40 -12.42 10.37
N ILE A 273 1.91 -13.44 11.10
CA ILE A 273 1.22 -14.61 10.54
C ILE A 273 0.04 -14.26 9.59
N HIS A 274 -0.66 -13.15 9.85
CA HIS A 274 -1.75 -12.69 9.00
C HIS A 274 -1.32 -12.40 7.55
N LEU A 275 -0.09 -11.94 7.31
CA LEU A 275 0.44 -11.70 5.97
C LEU A 275 0.58 -13.01 5.20
N ALA A 276 1.15 -14.04 5.83
CA ALA A 276 1.28 -15.38 5.25
C ALA A 276 -0.09 -15.94 4.87
N VAL A 277 -1.09 -15.80 5.77
CA VAL A 277 -2.46 -16.27 5.51
C VAL A 277 -3.09 -15.52 4.32
N LEU A 278 -2.90 -14.21 4.20
CA LEU A 278 -3.41 -13.43 3.08
C LEU A 278 -2.70 -13.75 1.76
N CYS A 279 -1.39 -13.97 1.76
CA CYS A 279 -0.67 -14.47 0.59
C CYS A 279 -1.21 -15.83 0.15
N ARG A 280 -1.46 -16.73 1.11
CA ARG A 280 -2.05 -18.06 0.87
C ARG A 280 -3.44 -17.96 0.26
N ILE A 281 -4.30 -17.08 0.76
CA ILE A 281 -5.65 -16.84 0.20
C ILE A 281 -5.59 -16.29 -1.22
N ASN A 282 -4.73 -15.30 -1.46
CA ASN A 282 -4.54 -14.73 -2.79
C ASN A 282 -4.04 -15.79 -3.78
N LYS A 283 -3.08 -16.62 -3.36
CA LYS A 283 -2.58 -17.77 -4.13
C LYS A 283 -3.72 -18.74 -4.47
N SER A 284 -4.49 -19.17 -3.48
CA SER A 284 -5.61 -20.11 -3.66
C SER A 284 -6.70 -19.53 -4.54
N THR A 285 -6.97 -18.23 -4.44
CA THR A 285 -7.94 -17.55 -5.32
C THR A 285 -7.47 -17.57 -6.78
N ALA A 286 -6.18 -17.28 -7.04
CA ALA A 286 -5.61 -17.37 -8.38
C ALA A 286 -5.62 -18.82 -8.93
N ARG A 287 -5.35 -19.82 -8.08
CA ARG A 287 -5.48 -21.24 -8.42
C ARG A 287 -6.93 -21.62 -8.76
N SER A 288 -7.92 -21.08 -8.05
CA SER A 288 -9.34 -21.30 -8.36
C SER A 288 -9.69 -20.80 -9.76
N VAL A 289 -9.25 -19.58 -10.10
CA VAL A 289 -9.48 -19.00 -11.43
C VAL A 289 -8.76 -19.82 -12.51
N LEU A 290 -7.54 -20.28 -12.23
CA LEU A 290 -6.79 -21.13 -13.15
C LEU A 290 -7.51 -22.48 -13.39
N ALA A 291 -8.02 -23.10 -12.33
CA ALA A 291 -8.80 -24.34 -12.42
C ALA A 291 -10.05 -24.16 -13.30
N GLU A 292 -10.78 -23.06 -13.12
CA GLU A 292 -11.95 -22.73 -13.94
C GLU A 292 -11.58 -22.50 -15.41
N LEU A 293 -10.52 -21.74 -15.66
CA LEU A 293 -10.07 -21.41 -17.01
C LEU A 293 -9.59 -22.65 -17.77
N THR A 294 -8.90 -23.56 -17.08
CA THR A 294 -8.34 -24.80 -17.65
C THR A 294 -9.30 -25.98 -17.57
N LYS A 295 -10.43 -25.83 -16.87
CA LYS A 295 -11.40 -26.91 -16.54
C LYS A 295 -10.74 -28.07 -15.80
N ASP A 296 -9.76 -27.76 -14.96
CA ASP A 296 -9.06 -28.73 -14.12
C ASP A 296 -9.84 -28.97 -12.82
N THR A 297 -10.64 -30.04 -12.80
CA THR A 297 -11.47 -30.39 -11.64
C THR A 297 -10.63 -30.87 -10.46
N ALA A 298 -9.49 -31.52 -10.70
CA ALA A 298 -8.59 -31.96 -9.63
C ALA A 298 -8.00 -30.75 -8.91
N LEU A 299 -7.52 -29.75 -9.67
CA LEU A 299 -7.05 -28.50 -9.09
C LEU A 299 -8.16 -27.76 -8.34
N ALA A 300 -9.40 -27.78 -8.83
CA ALA A 300 -10.53 -27.17 -8.12
C ALA A 300 -10.78 -27.82 -6.74
N PHE A 301 -10.65 -29.14 -6.62
CA PHE A 301 -10.75 -29.83 -5.33
C PHE A 301 -9.58 -29.48 -4.40
N GLU A 302 -8.34 -29.50 -4.90
CA GLU A 302 -7.18 -29.09 -4.09
C GLU A 302 -7.30 -27.66 -3.55
N VAL A 303 -7.88 -26.75 -4.35
CA VAL A 303 -8.13 -25.37 -3.92
C VAL A 303 -9.21 -25.30 -2.84
N ALA A 304 -10.26 -26.11 -2.93
CA ALA A 304 -11.30 -26.17 -1.90
C ALA A 304 -10.71 -26.65 -0.57
N ASP A 305 -9.96 -27.75 -0.60
CA ASP A 305 -9.26 -28.31 0.57
C ASP A 305 -8.30 -27.29 1.19
N GLU A 306 -7.60 -26.52 0.34
CA GLU A 306 -6.70 -25.46 0.78
C GLU A 306 -7.43 -24.32 1.51
N PHE A 307 -8.64 -23.95 1.06
CA PHE A 307 -9.47 -22.97 1.76
C PHE A 307 -10.03 -23.51 3.08
N GLU A 308 -10.43 -24.79 3.13
CA GLU A 308 -10.85 -25.46 4.37
C GLU A 308 -9.70 -25.47 5.38
N LEU A 309 -8.50 -25.83 4.94
CA LEU A 309 -7.28 -25.82 5.76
C LEU A 309 -6.94 -24.43 6.28
N ILE A 310 -7.13 -23.37 5.47
CA ILE A 310 -6.95 -21.98 5.91
C ILE A 310 -7.89 -21.64 7.07
N ILE A 311 -9.18 -22.00 6.94
CA ILE A 311 -10.20 -21.71 7.95
C ILE A 311 -9.93 -22.48 9.25
N GLU A 312 -9.56 -23.75 9.15
CA GLU A 312 -9.35 -24.61 10.32
C GLU A 312 -8.06 -24.29 11.07
N CYS A 313 -6.94 -24.07 10.36
CA CYS A 313 -5.64 -23.85 10.98
C CYS A 313 -5.37 -22.40 11.37
N PHE A 314 -6.03 -21.42 10.73
CA PHE A 314 -5.75 -20.00 10.96
C PHE A 314 -6.98 -19.15 11.31
N PRO A 315 -7.93 -19.63 12.14
CA PRO A 315 -9.16 -18.89 12.43
C PRO A 315 -8.90 -17.53 13.09
N HIS A 316 -7.82 -17.41 13.87
CA HIS A 316 -7.42 -16.17 14.54
C HIS A 316 -6.76 -15.14 13.62
N ALA A 317 -6.29 -15.56 12.44
CA ALA A 317 -5.69 -14.68 11.45
C ALA A 317 -6.70 -14.21 10.38
N LEU A 318 -7.93 -14.74 10.41
CA LEU A 318 -8.99 -14.42 9.46
C LEU A 318 -9.95 -13.38 10.04
N GLN A 319 -10.03 -12.21 9.40
CA GLN A 319 -11.13 -11.28 9.65
C GLN A 319 -12.45 -11.76 9.03
N PRO A 320 -13.60 -11.24 9.50
CA PRO A 320 -14.92 -11.69 9.06
C PRO A 320 -15.16 -11.68 7.53
N LEU A 321 -14.68 -10.65 6.82
CA LEU A 321 -14.81 -10.59 5.36
C LEU A 321 -13.89 -11.60 4.64
N CYS A 322 -12.74 -11.87 5.23
CA CYS A 322 -11.77 -12.83 4.73
C CYS A 322 -12.28 -14.27 4.86
N LEU A 323 -12.85 -14.59 6.02
CA LEU A 323 -13.55 -15.85 6.25
C LEU A 323 -14.68 -16.06 5.24
N LYS A 324 -15.55 -15.05 5.06
CA LYS A 324 -16.64 -15.10 4.07
C LYS A 324 -16.15 -15.33 2.64
N HIS A 325 -15.01 -14.75 2.26
CA HIS A 325 -14.40 -15.01 0.96
C HIS A 325 -13.98 -16.47 0.83
N CYS A 326 -13.30 -17.03 1.83
CA CYS A 326 -12.89 -18.44 1.84
C CYS A 326 -14.11 -19.38 1.75
N GLU A 327 -15.15 -19.14 2.55
CA GLU A 327 -16.41 -19.90 2.50
C GLU A 327 -17.06 -19.83 1.12
N ALA A 328 -17.05 -18.65 0.48
CA ALA A 328 -17.59 -18.48 -0.86
C ALA A 328 -16.80 -19.27 -1.93
N GLN A 329 -15.47 -19.33 -1.81
CA GLN A 329 -14.62 -20.12 -2.73
C GLN A 329 -14.85 -21.62 -2.56
N ILE A 330 -14.96 -22.12 -1.32
CA ILE A 330 -15.29 -23.53 -1.03
C ILE A 330 -16.64 -23.89 -1.66
N ASN A 331 -17.66 -23.07 -1.45
CA ASN A 331 -18.99 -23.30 -2.01
C ASN A 331 -18.97 -23.29 -3.54
N LYS A 332 -18.18 -22.40 -4.16
CA LYS A 332 -18.02 -22.33 -5.61
C LYS A 332 -17.43 -23.64 -6.17
N ALA A 333 -16.37 -24.15 -5.56
CA ALA A 333 -15.72 -25.40 -5.96
C ALA A 333 -16.65 -26.63 -5.78
N LYS A 334 -17.46 -26.65 -4.72
CA LYS A 334 -18.48 -27.68 -4.50
C LYS A 334 -19.58 -27.65 -5.56
N CYS A 335 -20.07 -26.48 -5.95
CA CYS A 335 -21.09 -26.35 -7.00
C CYS A 335 -20.62 -26.81 -8.38
N THR A 336 -19.35 -26.58 -8.74
CA THR A 336 -18.76 -27.08 -9.99
C THR A 336 -18.70 -28.61 -10.06
N SER A 337 -18.64 -29.30 -8.92
CA SER A 337 -18.62 -30.78 -8.86
C SER A 337 -20.00 -31.44 -9.01
N SER A 338 -21.10 -30.71 -8.77
CA SER A 338 -22.47 -31.24 -8.82
C SER A 338 -23.15 -31.16 -10.20
N CYS A 339 -22.43 -30.64 -11.20
CA CYS A 339 -22.92 -30.46 -12.56
C CYS A 339 -22.34 -31.45 -13.58
N ASP A 340 -21.48 -32.38 -13.14
CA ASP A 340 -20.92 -33.49 -13.92
C ASP A 340 -21.63 -34.82 -13.58
#